data_AF-A0A7Z9IF84-F1
#
_entry.id   AF-A0A7Z9IF84-F1
#
_cell.length_a   1.000
_cell.length_b   1.000
_cell.length_c   1.000
_cell.angle_alpha   90.00
_cell.angle_beta   90.00
_cell.angle_gamma   90.00
#
_symmetry.space_group_name_H-M   'P 1'
#
loop_
_entity.id
_entity.type
_entity.pdbx_description
1 polymer ?
#
loop_
_entity_poly.entity_id
_entity_poly.type
_entity_poly.pdbx_seq_one_letter_code
_entity_poly.pdbx_strand_id
1 'polypeptide(L)'
;MKTNKVLSESCYFTLAISVAILLAALYYGNNAEAFWTTSMLVASIAALAVLFASIAIKMQLAEFYAIAILAVGGVIASATTNENILLASIVVFGLAVVGALVTSKRSGQGSGDGELVTSKLDVLLEAVQMSENAKRVLFRDRELSVLRRTVQEDIANGEFHSALVLCDQMATVFGAVEEAEILRAKVNVIIHEQHDARIRDEIAKLQVMLDQNEWVAAYQDAARLRRLFPDSPRLHGIEQHIADVRTQYRHDLEAKFLHAAELEKVEEAMLLLRELDGYLTPDEARRFRDTATEVITKYRDSLRVRFNMAVGDHRWQEAIEFGEVIMHQFPNTKMAEEVYSMLETIRIRVVEDETS
;
A
#
# COMPACT_ATOMS: atom_id res chain seq x y z
N MET A 1 39.14 -6.03 -15.61
CA MET A 1 38.57 -4.67 -15.50
C MET A 1 37.03 -4.69 -15.51
N LYS A 2 36.38 -5.60 -14.74
CA LYS A 2 34.91 -5.71 -14.62
C LYS A 2 34.40 -6.02 -13.20
N THR A 3 35.29 -6.07 -12.20
CA THR A 3 34.97 -6.43 -10.81
C THR A 3 34.73 -5.24 -9.87
N ASN A 4 35.07 -4.00 -10.28
CA ASN A 4 34.96 -2.83 -9.39
C ASN A 4 33.54 -2.25 -9.26
N LYS A 5 32.57 -2.67 -10.08
CA LYS A 5 31.21 -2.11 -10.05
C LYS A 5 30.31 -2.78 -9.01
N VAL A 6 30.54 -4.07 -8.72
CA VAL A 6 29.75 -4.82 -7.73
C VAL A 6 30.14 -4.44 -6.29
N LEU A 7 31.40 -4.08 -6.07
CA LEU A 7 31.90 -3.64 -4.76
C LEU A 7 31.36 -2.27 -4.30
N SER A 8 30.93 -1.39 -5.23
CA SER A 8 30.36 -0.10 -4.81
C SER A 8 28.94 -0.24 -4.25
N GLU A 9 28.10 -1.09 -4.85
CA GLU A 9 26.70 -1.23 -4.43
C GLU A 9 26.57 -1.89 -3.06
N SER A 10 27.38 -2.92 -2.76
CA SER A 10 27.41 -3.53 -1.41
C SER A 10 27.91 -2.55 -0.35
N CYS A 11 28.81 -1.64 -0.70
CA CYS A 11 29.36 -0.65 0.22
C CYS A 11 28.33 0.44 0.58
N TYR A 12 27.52 0.90 -0.39
CA TYR A 12 26.43 1.84 -0.13
C TYR A 12 25.35 1.22 0.74
N PHE A 13 25.05 -0.07 0.54
CA PHE A 13 24.07 -0.77 1.36
C PHE A 13 24.52 -0.90 2.83
N THR A 14 25.78 -1.27 3.06
CA THR A 14 26.33 -1.33 4.43
C THR A 14 26.41 0.04 5.10
N LEU A 15 26.70 1.09 4.33
CA LEU A 15 26.79 2.46 4.85
C LEU A 15 25.38 2.99 5.20
N ALA A 16 24.38 2.73 4.36
CA ALA A 16 22.99 3.07 4.61
C ALA A 16 22.44 2.37 5.88
N ILE A 17 22.74 1.08 6.06
CA ILE A 17 22.35 0.35 7.28
C ILE A 17 23.04 0.93 8.52
N SER A 18 24.33 1.27 8.43
CA SER A 18 25.06 1.85 9.56
C SER A 18 24.52 3.23 9.97
N VAL A 19 24.16 4.07 8.99
CA VAL A 19 23.56 5.39 9.21
C VAL A 19 22.14 5.25 9.77
N ALA A 20 21.36 4.28 9.30
CA ALA A 20 20.02 4.01 9.82
C ALA A 20 20.06 3.56 11.30
N ILE A 21 21.02 2.72 11.67
CA ILE A 21 21.23 2.30 13.07
C ILE A 21 21.66 3.48 13.94
N LEU A 22 22.51 4.36 13.43
CA LEU A 22 23.00 5.54 14.15
C LEU A 22 21.91 6.60 14.33
N LEU A 23 21.06 6.80 13.32
CA LEU A 23 19.87 7.65 13.41
C LEU A 23 18.81 7.07 14.35
N ALA A 24 18.60 5.74 14.34
CA ALA A 24 17.71 5.09 15.30
C ALA A 24 18.23 5.24 16.74
N ALA A 25 19.55 5.10 16.95
CA ALA A 25 20.18 5.32 18.25
C ALA A 25 20.05 6.77 18.74
N LEU A 26 20.18 7.76 17.85
CA LEU A 26 19.99 9.18 18.16
C LEU A 26 18.51 9.53 18.41
N TYR A 27 17.59 8.96 17.63
CA TYR A 27 16.16 9.20 17.75
C TYR A 27 15.59 8.64 19.07
N TYR A 28 16.01 7.42 19.45
CA TYR A 28 15.60 6.82 20.71
C TYR A 28 16.39 7.32 21.93
N GLY A 29 17.63 7.77 21.73
CA GLY A 29 18.47 8.33 22.80
C GLY A 29 17.96 9.67 23.37
N ASN A 30 17.14 10.40 22.62
CA ASN A 30 16.62 11.70 23.06
C ASN A 30 15.35 11.60 23.94
N ASN A 31 14.77 10.40 24.09
CA ASN A 31 13.44 10.22 24.71
C ASN A 31 13.39 9.22 25.88
N ALA A 32 14.51 8.74 26.43
CA ALA A 32 14.46 7.86 27.59
C ALA A 32 15.66 8.06 28.54
N GLU A 33 15.39 8.70 29.68
CA GLU A 33 16.15 8.42 30.89
C GLU A 33 15.94 6.95 31.25
N ALA A 34 17.05 6.22 31.39
CA ALA A 34 17.13 4.80 31.72
C ALA A 34 16.68 3.83 30.61
N PHE A 35 17.63 3.31 29.81
CA PHE A 35 17.78 1.87 29.50
C PHE A 35 18.98 1.58 28.56
N TRP A 36 20.19 2.07 28.84
CA TRP A 36 21.37 1.60 28.10
C TRP A 36 21.82 0.24 28.65
N THR A 37 21.22 -0.84 28.14
CA THR A 37 21.75 -2.19 28.39
C THR A 37 23.10 -2.33 27.69
N THR A 38 24.03 -3.02 28.35
CA THR A 38 25.39 -3.33 27.87
C THR A 38 25.40 -3.88 26.44
N SER A 39 24.33 -4.56 26.02
CA SER A 39 24.08 -5.05 24.67
C SER A 39 24.03 -3.96 23.58
N MET A 40 23.44 -2.79 23.85
CA MET A 40 23.41 -1.70 22.85
C MET A 40 24.76 -0.98 22.71
N LEU A 41 25.52 -0.91 23.80
CA LEU A 41 26.87 -0.33 23.78
C LEU A 41 27.83 -1.23 22.96
N VAL A 42 27.72 -2.55 23.13
CA VAL A 42 28.47 -3.52 22.33
C VAL A 42 28.06 -3.45 20.84
N ALA A 43 26.77 -3.27 20.54
CA ALA A 43 26.31 -3.13 19.16
C ALA A 43 26.82 -1.85 18.49
N SER A 44 26.88 -0.73 19.23
CA SER A 44 27.43 0.54 18.71
C SER A 44 28.93 0.46 18.45
N ILE A 45 29.69 -0.14 19.38
CA ILE A 45 31.14 -0.37 19.22
C ILE A 45 31.41 -1.30 18.03
N ALA A 46 30.61 -2.37 17.87
CA ALA A 46 30.74 -3.29 16.74
C ALA A 46 30.44 -2.59 15.40
N ALA A 47 29.43 -1.72 15.33
CA ALA A 47 29.12 -0.94 14.13
C ALA A 47 30.25 0.04 13.77
N LEU A 48 30.86 0.68 14.77
CA LEU A 48 32.00 1.57 14.60
C LEU A 48 33.25 0.82 14.10
N ALA A 49 33.51 -0.38 14.64
CA ALA A 49 34.61 -1.23 14.19
C ALA A 49 34.44 -1.66 12.72
N VAL A 50 33.21 -1.96 12.28
CA VAL A 50 32.91 -2.31 10.88
C VAL A 50 33.09 -1.11 9.95
N LEU A 51 32.70 0.10 10.38
CA LEU A 51 32.96 1.33 9.63
C LEU A 51 34.47 1.59 9.49
N PHE A 52 35.23 1.43 10.56
CA PHE A 52 36.69 1.58 10.53
C PHE A 52 37.36 0.54 9.64
N ALA A 53 36.92 -0.72 9.68
CA ALA A 53 37.42 -1.78 8.79
C ALA A 53 37.09 -1.51 7.32
N SER A 54 35.92 -0.94 7.03
CA SER A 54 35.52 -0.56 5.66
C SER A 54 36.35 0.61 5.11
N ILE A 55 36.70 1.57 5.97
CA ILE A 55 37.61 2.67 5.63
C ILE A 55 39.06 2.15 5.45
N ALA A 56 39.47 1.15 6.23
CA ALA A 56 40.79 0.50 6.15
C ALA A 56 41.09 -0.12 4.79
N ILE A 57 40.08 -0.72 4.16
CA ILE A 57 40.22 -1.41 2.88
C ILE A 57 40.51 -0.42 1.73
N LYS A 58 40.28 0.89 1.94
CA LYS A 58 40.48 1.94 0.93
C LYS A 58 41.74 2.81 1.10
N MET A 59 42.50 2.70 2.18
CA MET A 59 43.71 3.53 2.40
C MET A 59 45.01 2.70 2.42
N GLN A 60 46.09 3.26 1.87
CA GLN A 60 47.41 2.61 1.85
C GLN A 60 47.92 2.34 3.28
N LEU A 61 48.52 1.16 3.46
CA LEU A 61 48.83 0.50 4.74
C LEU A 61 49.63 1.35 5.76
N ALA A 62 50.37 2.38 5.33
CA ALA A 62 51.25 3.15 6.20
C ALA A 62 50.52 4.21 7.04
N GLU A 63 49.44 4.80 6.53
CA GLU A 63 48.66 5.82 7.26
C GLU A 63 47.67 5.19 8.27
N PHE A 64 47.37 3.90 8.07
CA PHE A 64 46.42 3.16 8.90
C PHE A 64 46.96 2.88 10.31
N TYR A 65 48.27 2.59 10.44
CA TYR A 65 48.88 2.33 11.75
C TYR A 65 48.90 3.57 12.66
N ALA A 66 49.05 4.77 12.11
CA ALA A 66 49.06 6.01 12.90
C ALA A 66 47.68 6.29 13.51
N ILE A 67 46.61 6.09 12.74
CA ILE A 67 45.22 6.31 13.19
C ILE A 67 44.79 5.21 14.16
N ALA A 68 45.17 3.95 13.90
CA ALA A 68 44.86 2.84 14.79
C ALA A 68 45.56 2.96 16.16
N ILE A 69 46.83 3.40 16.20
CA ILE A 69 47.56 3.61 17.47
C ILE A 69 46.94 4.79 18.26
N LEU A 70 46.50 5.85 17.59
CA LEU A 70 45.81 6.99 18.22
C LEU A 70 44.41 6.62 18.74
N ALA A 71 43.65 5.82 17.98
CA ALA A 71 42.32 5.37 18.39
C ALA A 71 42.39 4.40 19.57
N VAL A 72 43.31 3.43 19.56
CA VAL A 72 43.49 2.49 20.67
C VAL A 72 44.08 3.19 21.90
N GLY A 73 44.98 4.15 21.73
CA GLY A 73 45.50 4.98 22.82
C GLY A 73 44.44 5.87 23.48
N GLY A 74 43.51 6.43 22.69
CA GLY A 74 42.40 7.25 23.21
C GLY A 74 41.37 6.46 24.01
N VAL A 75 41.08 5.21 23.60
CA VAL A 75 40.13 4.33 24.30
C VAL A 75 40.71 3.77 25.61
N ILE A 76 42.01 3.51 25.66
CA ILE A 76 42.66 3.08 26.92
C ILE A 76 42.76 4.25 27.91
N ALA A 77 42.96 5.48 27.43
CA ALA A 77 42.99 6.68 28.28
C ALA A 77 41.60 7.08 28.82
N SER A 78 40.52 6.79 28.09
CA SER A 78 39.15 7.13 28.53
C SER A 78 38.56 6.14 29.53
N ALA A 79 39.13 4.94 29.66
CA ALA A 79 38.67 3.92 30.61
C ALA A 79 39.03 4.23 32.08
N THR A 80 39.85 5.27 32.36
CA THR A 80 40.43 5.44 33.71
C THR A 80 40.34 6.84 34.33
N THR A 81 39.39 7.73 34.00
CA THR A 81 38.79 8.74 34.93
C THR A 81 37.99 9.85 34.24
N ASN A 82 36.94 10.30 34.94
CA ASN A 82 36.18 11.57 34.88
C ASN A 82 35.67 12.12 33.53
N GLU A 83 34.37 12.45 33.52
CA GLU A 83 33.58 12.95 32.39
C GLU A 83 34.15 14.21 31.70
N ASN A 84 34.96 15.01 32.39
CA ASN A 84 35.58 16.21 31.81
C ASN A 84 36.73 15.93 30.83
N ILE A 85 37.29 14.71 30.82
CA ILE A 85 38.39 14.34 29.91
C ILE A 85 37.86 13.89 28.54
N LEU A 86 36.60 13.46 28.47
CA LEU A 86 35.96 13.03 27.22
C LEU A 86 35.83 14.19 26.21
N LEU A 87 35.42 15.37 26.67
CA LEU A 87 35.34 16.56 25.82
C LEU A 87 36.71 17.05 25.35
N ALA A 88 37.74 16.96 26.20
CA ALA A 88 39.10 17.33 25.82
C ALA A 88 39.66 16.39 24.73
N SER A 89 39.35 15.09 24.81
CA SER A 89 39.81 14.09 23.84
C SER A 89 39.19 14.30 22.45
N ILE A 90 37.92 14.72 22.36
CA ILE A 90 37.23 15.01 21.10
C ILE A 90 37.83 16.23 20.40
N VAL A 91 38.18 17.28 21.16
CA VAL A 91 38.81 18.48 20.59
C VAL A 91 40.21 18.19 20.06
N VAL A 92 41.00 17.37 20.78
CA VAL A 92 42.33 16.96 20.31
C VAL A 92 42.23 16.06 19.08
N PHE A 93 41.23 15.17 19.02
CA PHE A 93 40.98 14.34 17.83
C PHE A 93 40.56 15.19 16.61
N GLY A 94 39.72 16.19 16.82
CA GLY A 94 39.34 17.16 15.77
C GLY A 94 40.54 17.93 15.24
N LEU A 95 41.41 18.42 16.11
CA LEU A 95 42.65 19.12 15.73
C LEU A 95 43.65 18.19 15.02
N ALA A 96 43.77 16.94 15.45
CA ALA A 96 44.64 15.95 14.81
C ALA A 96 44.14 15.57 13.40
N VAL A 97 42.83 15.42 13.21
CA VAL A 97 42.23 15.12 11.90
C VAL A 97 42.35 16.30 10.94
N VAL A 98 42.18 17.53 11.43
CA VAL A 98 42.41 18.75 10.62
C VAL A 98 43.89 18.90 10.27
N GLY A 99 44.80 18.63 11.21
CA GLY A 99 46.24 18.62 10.97
C GLY A 99 46.67 17.57 9.93
N ALA A 100 46.08 16.36 9.98
CA ALA A 100 46.32 15.28 9.03
C ALA A 100 45.75 15.60 7.63
N LEU A 101 44.57 16.22 7.54
CA LEU A 101 43.99 16.68 6.27
C LEU A 101 44.83 17.79 5.62
N VAL A 102 45.38 18.72 6.42
CA VAL A 102 46.23 19.80 5.92
C VAL A 102 47.61 19.29 5.49
N THR A 103 48.17 18.28 6.15
CA THR A 103 49.44 17.66 5.75
C THR A 103 49.29 16.70 4.57
N SER A 104 48.16 15.97 4.48
CA SER A 104 47.83 15.14 3.31
C SER A 104 47.64 15.97 2.03
N LYS A 105 47.06 17.18 2.14
CA LYS A 105 47.00 18.14 1.02
C LYS A 105 48.35 18.75 0.62
N ARG A 106 49.40 18.56 1.43
CA ARG A 106 50.74 19.13 1.19
C ARG A 106 51.74 18.10 0.64
N SER A 107 51.40 16.81 0.63
CA SER A 107 52.25 15.73 0.13
C SER A 107 51.97 15.32 -1.32
N GLY A 108 50.92 15.85 -1.94
CA GLY A 108 50.67 15.71 -3.37
C GLY A 108 50.77 17.07 -4.02
N GLN A 109 51.88 17.30 -4.74
CA GLN A 109 52.01 18.12 -5.95
C GLN A 109 53.27 18.97 -5.93
N GLY A 110 54.20 18.56 -6.79
CA GLY A 110 55.40 19.30 -7.12
C GLY A 110 55.09 20.69 -7.67
N SER A 111 56.06 21.55 -7.46
CA SER A 111 56.18 22.91 -7.96
C SER A 111 55.65 23.06 -9.40
N GLY A 112 54.50 23.72 -9.55
CA GLY A 112 53.91 24.08 -10.85
C GLY A 112 52.50 24.69 -10.81
N ASP A 113 51.72 24.45 -9.75
CA ASP A 113 50.27 24.75 -9.74
C ASP A 113 49.86 26.10 -9.10
N GLY A 114 50.82 26.97 -8.81
CA GLY A 114 50.54 28.30 -8.26
C GLY A 114 49.81 29.21 -9.23
N GLU A 115 50.04 29.04 -10.53
CA GLU A 115 49.50 29.90 -11.60
C GLU A 115 48.11 29.42 -12.09
N LEU A 116 47.82 28.12 -11.98
CA LEU A 116 46.58 27.51 -12.44
C LEU A 116 45.45 27.62 -11.39
N VAL A 117 45.81 27.65 -10.11
CA VAL A 117 44.87 27.89 -9.00
C VAL A 117 44.53 29.37 -8.88
N THR A 118 45.50 30.29 -9.05
CA THR A 118 45.21 31.73 -9.11
C THR A 118 44.39 32.07 -10.35
N SER A 119 44.69 31.49 -11.50
CA SER A 119 43.87 31.62 -12.73
C SER A 119 42.40 31.18 -12.51
N LYS A 120 42.14 30.04 -11.87
CA LYS A 120 40.77 29.58 -11.59
C LYS A 120 40.06 30.44 -10.54
N LEU A 121 40.81 31.01 -9.58
CA LEU A 121 40.27 31.93 -8.59
C LEU A 121 39.97 33.31 -9.20
N ASP A 122 40.78 33.80 -10.13
CA ASP A 122 40.52 35.04 -10.86
C ASP A 122 39.28 34.90 -11.75
N VAL A 123 39.11 33.77 -12.45
CA VAL A 123 37.89 33.48 -13.22
C VAL A 123 36.65 33.38 -12.33
N LEU A 124 36.78 32.84 -11.11
CA LEU A 124 35.68 32.81 -10.13
C LEU A 124 35.38 34.20 -9.54
N LEU A 125 36.41 35.01 -9.29
CA LEU A 125 36.26 36.38 -8.78
C LEU A 125 35.64 37.29 -9.85
N GLU A 126 36.05 37.12 -11.10
CA GLU A 126 35.48 37.78 -12.28
C GLU A 126 34.04 37.31 -12.52
N ALA A 127 33.77 36.01 -12.40
CA ALA A 127 32.40 35.49 -12.45
C ALA A 127 31.54 36.03 -11.31
N VAL A 128 32.06 36.24 -10.10
CA VAL A 128 31.30 36.82 -8.97
C VAL A 128 30.98 38.30 -9.20
N GLN A 129 31.91 39.06 -9.80
CA GLN A 129 31.74 40.48 -10.15
C GLN A 129 30.87 40.73 -11.38
N MET A 130 30.55 39.70 -12.17
CA MET A 130 29.63 39.84 -13.29
C MET A 130 28.18 40.05 -12.86
N SER A 131 27.50 40.95 -13.58
CA SER A 131 26.05 41.19 -13.51
C SER A 131 25.26 39.89 -13.69
N GLU A 132 24.13 39.73 -12.97
CA GLU A 132 23.24 38.56 -13.04
C GLU A 132 22.88 38.16 -14.49
N ASN A 133 22.70 39.14 -15.39
CA ASN A 133 22.40 38.88 -16.79
C ASN A 133 23.58 38.23 -17.54
N ALA A 134 24.83 38.60 -17.22
CA ALA A 134 26.00 38.00 -17.82
C ALA A 134 26.23 36.57 -17.31
N LYS A 135 25.99 36.32 -16.01
CA LYS A 135 26.01 34.96 -15.42
C LYS A 135 24.98 34.05 -16.10
N ARG A 136 23.75 34.52 -16.30
CA ARG A 136 22.70 33.75 -16.99
C ARG A 136 23.08 33.36 -18.41
N VAL A 137 23.70 34.26 -19.17
CA VAL A 137 24.11 33.97 -20.55
C VAL A 137 25.25 32.95 -20.57
N LEU A 138 26.23 33.08 -19.68
CA LEU A 138 27.41 32.19 -19.62
C LEU A 138 27.11 30.80 -19.07
N PHE A 139 26.21 30.69 -18.08
CA PHE A 139 25.87 29.41 -17.43
C PHE A 139 24.56 28.81 -17.90
N ARG A 140 23.90 29.41 -18.92
CA ARG A 140 22.60 28.98 -19.47
C ARG A 140 22.50 27.47 -19.66
N ASP A 141 23.45 26.88 -20.38
CA ASP A 141 23.39 25.46 -20.75
C ASP A 141 23.56 24.54 -19.54
N ARG A 142 24.38 24.96 -18.57
CA ARG A 142 24.58 24.20 -17.33
C ARG A 142 23.33 24.26 -16.46
N GLU A 143 22.75 25.43 -16.27
CA GLU A 143 21.53 25.59 -15.48
C GLU A 143 20.34 24.88 -16.13
N LEU A 144 20.20 24.96 -17.47
CA LEU A 144 19.20 24.18 -18.21
C LEU A 144 19.39 22.66 -18.05
N SER A 145 20.63 22.17 -18.04
CA SER A 145 20.90 20.75 -17.83
C SER A 145 20.50 20.27 -16.44
N VAL A 146 20.69 21.12 -15.42
CA VAL A 146 20.27 20.85 -14.04
C VAL A 146 18.75 20.85 -13.96
N LEU A 147 18.09 21.86 -14.52
CA LEU A 147 16.62 21.95 -14.56
C LEU A 147 16.00 20.74 -15.26
N ARG A 148 16.55 20.32 -16.41
CA ARG A 148 16.07 19.10 -17.12
C ARG A 148 16.15 17.87 -16.22
N ARG A 149 17.25 17.70 -15.50
CA ARG A 149 17.43 16.58 -14.58
C ARG A 149 16.45 16.65 -13.41
N THR A 150 16.29 17.82 -12.80
CA THR A 150 15.34 18.03 -11.69
C THR A 150 13.90 17.79 -12.15
N VAL A 151 13.48 18.28 -13.31
CA VAL A 151 12.16 18.00 -13.88
C VAL A 151 11.95 16.50 -14.08
N GLN A 152 12.95 15.77 -14.59
CA GLN A 152 12.86 14.33 -14.76
C GLN A 152 12.76 13.58 -13.42
N GLU A 153 13.47 14.06 -12.40
CA GLU A 153 13.43 13.53 -11.04
C GLU A 153 12.07 13.79 -10.37
N ASP A 154 11.53 15.00 -10.51
CA ASP A 154 10.19 15.37 -10.02
C ASP A 154 9.09 14.54 -10.70
N ILE A 155 9.21 14.29 -12.01
CA ILE A 155 8.31 13.38 -12.74
C ILE A 155 8.41 11.96 -12.18
N ALA A 156 9.63 11.47 -11.92
CA ALA A 156 9.84 10.13 -11.36
C ALA A 156 9.30 9.99 -9.92
N ASN A 157 9.38 11.07 -9.14
CA ASN A 157 8.88 11.13 -7.76
C ASN A 157 7.36 11.39 -7.68
N GLY A 158 6.70 11.75 -8.79
CA GLY A 158 5.27 12.06 -8.84
C GLY A 158 4.92 13.49 -8.44
N GLU A 159 5.90 14.39 -8.35
CA GLU A 159 5.73 15.80 -8.01
C GLU A 159 5.46 16.65 -9.26
N PHE A 160 4.33 16.43 -9.92
CA PHE A 160 4.05 17.04 -11.22
C PHE A 160 3.88 18.56 -11.18
N HIS A 161 3.40 19.12 -10.06
CA HIS A 161 3.24 20.56 -9.93
C HIS A 161 4.59 21.27 -9.89
N SER A 162 5.56 20.73 -9.13
CA SER A 162 6.95 21.21 -9.09
C SER A 162 7.57 21.16 -10.50
N ALA A 163 7.40 20.04 -11.20
CA ALA A 163 7.89 19.86 -12.57
C ALA A 163 7.32 20.91 -13.55
N LEU A 164 6.02 21.24 -13.46
CA LEU A 164 5.39 22.26 -14.31
C LEU A 164 5.91 23.68 -14.03
N VAL A 165 6.15 24.01 -12.75
CA VAL A 165 6.74 25.29 -12.35
C VAL A 165 8.18 25.41 -12.88
N LEU A 166 8.98 24.34 -12.78
CA LEU A 166 10.33 24.32 -13.34
C LEU A 166 10.33 24.48 -14.87
N CYS A 167 9.36 23.88 -15.57
CA CYS A 167 9.19 24.12 -17.01
C CYS A 167 8.86 25.60 -17.32
N ASP A 168 8.09 26.28 -16.48
CA ASP A 168 7.83 27.73 -16.63
C ASP A 168 9.08 28.58 -16.43
N GLN A 169 9.90 28.23 -15.45
CA GLN A 169 11.19 28.89 -15.24
C GLN A 169 12.14 28.66 -16.43
N MET A 170 12.17 27.46 -17.00
CA MET A 170 12.93 27.17 -18.23
C MET A 170 12.49 28.04 -19.42
N ALA A 171 11.19 28.26 -19.58
CA ALA A 171 10.65 29.09 -20.66
C ALA A 171 10.92 30.59 -20.43
N THR A 172 10.61 31.11 -19.24
CA THR A 172 10.62 32.55 -18.95
C THR A 172 12.01 33.10 -18.59
N VAL A 173 12.78 32.39 -17.77
CA VAL A 173 14.07 32.87 -17.24
C VAL A 173 15.21 32.58 -18.21
N PHE A 174 15.16 31.44 -18.88
CA PHE A 174 16.24 30.95 -19.75
C PHE A 174 15.92 31.03 -21.23
N GLY A 175 14.67 31.33 -21.62
CA GLY A 175 14.25 31.43 -23.02
C GLY A 175 14.30 30.11 -23.78
N ALA A 176 14.26 28.96 -23.09
CA ALA A 176 14.23 27.62 -23.67
C ALA A 176 12.77 27.14 -23.88
N VAL A 177 11.99 27.94 -24.62
CA VAL A 177 10.53 27.79 -24.72
C VAL A 177 10.12 26.47 -25.36
N GLU A 178 10.75 26.09 -26.47
CA GLU A 178 10.41 24.85 -27.19
C GLU A 178 10.62 23.60 -26.31
N GLU A 179 11.73 23.55 -25.59
CA GLU A 179 12.03 22.42 -24.71
C GLU A 179 11.09 22.36 -23.51
N ALA A 180 10.77 23.51 -22.92
CA ALA A 180 9.82 23.61 -21.82
C ALA A 180 8.42 23.12 -22.23
N GLU A 181 7.96 23.47 -23.44
CA GLU A 181 6.68 22.99 -23.97
C GLU A 181 6.67 21.47 -24.19
N ILE A 182 7.76 20.89 -24.70
CA ILE A 182 7.89 19.43 -24.85
C ILE A 182 7.80 18.74 -23.49
N LEU A 183 8.48 19.27 -22.47
CA LEU A 183 8.44 18.70 -21.11
C LEU A 183 7.05 18.87 -20.47
N ARG A 184 6.40 20.02 -20.62
CA ARG A 184 5.02 20.24 -20.17
C ARG A 184 4.04 19.26 -20.79
N ALA A 185 4.11 19.08 -22.11
CA ALA A 185 3.25 18.12 -22.79
C ALA A 185 3.44 16.70 -22.23
N LYS A 186 4.68 16.28 -21.97
CA LYS A 186 4.97 14.98 -21.33
C LYS A 186 4.40 14.90 -19.92
N VAL A 187 4.58 15.92 -19.09
CA VAL A 187 4.05 15.96 -17.72
C VAL A 187 2.52 15.87 -17.75
N ASN A 188 1.86 16.64 -18.61
CA ASN A 188 0.40 16.62 -18.72
C ASN A 188 -0.13 15.24 -19.14
N VAL A 189 0.53 14.57 -20.09
CA VAL A 189 0.18 13.20 -20.47
C VAL A 189 0.26 12.26 -19.27
N ILE A 190 1.34 12.32 -18.48
CA ILE A 190 1.51 11.46 -17.30
C ILE A 190 0.46 11.79 -16.23
N ILE A 191 0.16 13.06 -15.98
CA ILE A 191 -0.91 13.49 -15.05
C ILE A 191 -2.24 12.89 -15.48
N HIS A 192 -2.60 13.01 -16.77
CA HIS A 192 -3.85 12.46 -17.29
C HIS A 192 -3.89 10.94 -17.17
N GLU A 193 -2.79 10.25 -17.50
CA GLU A 193 -2.69 8.79 -17.36
C GLU A 193 -2.85 8.32 -15.91
N GLN A 194 -2.26 9.04 -14.95
CA GLN A 194 -2.41 8.74 -13.52
C GLN A 194 -3.81 9.03 -12.99
N HIS A 195 -4.41 10.16 -13.38
CA HIS A 195 -5.80 10.47 -13.05
C HIS A 195 -6.74 9.38 -13.59
N ASP A 196 -6.55 8.97 -14.84
CA ASP A 196 -7.32 7.90 -15.47
C ASP A 196 -7.07 6.54 -14.81
N ALA A 197 -5.83 6.24 -14.40
CA ALA A 197 -5.51 5.02 -13.68
C ALA A 197 -6.24 4.96 -12.33
N ARG A 198 -6.22 6.05 -11.57
CA ARG A 198 -6.95 6.14 -10.30
C ARG A 198 -8.45 5.96 -10.49
N ILE A 199 -9.04 6.55 -11.52
CA ILE A 199 -10.46 6.36 -11.85
C ILE A 199 -10.75 4.88 -12.18
N ARG A 200 -9.88 4.22 -12.96
CA ARG A 200 -10.01 2.79 -13.28
C ARG A 200 -9.94 1.92 -12.02
N ASP A 201 -9.02 2.21 -11.11
CA ASP A 201 -8.87 1.44 -9.86
C ASP A 201 -10.11 1.55 -8.98
N GLU A 202 -10.70 2.75 -8.87
CA GLU A 202 -11.95 2.93 -8.13
C GLU A 202 -13.15 2.26 -8.82
N ILE A 203 -13.23 2.29 -10.16
CA ILE A 203 -14.24 1.54 -10.91
C ILE A 203 -14.08 0.02 -10.68
N ALA A 204 -12.85 -0.49 -10.62
CA ALA A 204 -12.60 -1.90 -10.34
C ALA A 204 -13.08 -2.30 -8.92
N LYS A 205 -12.89 -1.43 -7.91
CA LYS A 205 -13.47 -1.66 -6.57
C LYS A 205 -15.00 -1.69 -6.61
N LEU A 206 -15.62 -0.81 -7.38
CA LEU A 206 -17.06 -0.81 -7.58
C LEU A 206 -17.55 -2.11 -8.25
N GLN A 207 -16.81 -2.65 -9.22
CA GLN A 207 -17.12 -3.94 -9.84
C GLN A 207 -17.12 -5.08 -8.83
N VAL A 208 -16.14 -5.12 -7.91
CA VAL A 208 -16.11 -6.12 -6.83
C VAL A 208 -17.36 -6.04 -5.95
N MET A 209 -17.85 -4.84 -5.63
CA MET A 209 -19.09 -4.65 -4.87
C MET A 209 -20.33 -5.14 -5.65
N LEU A 210 -20.34 -4.96 -6.97
CA LEU A 210 -21.40 -5.49 -7.83
C LEU A 210 -21.40 -7.02 -7.87
N ASP A 211 -20.23 -7.64 -7.94
CA ASP A 211 -20.09 -9.11 -7.92
C ASP A 211 -20.55 -9.72 -6.58
N GLN A 212 -20.45 -8.95 -5.49
CA GLN A 212 -20.90 -9.36 -4.15
C GLN A 212 -22.39 -9.06 -3.90
N ASN A 213 -23.12 -8.53 -4.89
CA ASN A 213 -24.52 -8.10 -4.79
C ASN A 213 -24.75 -6.98 -3.75
N GLU A 214 -23.73 -6.18 -3.42
CA GLU A 214 -23.84 -5.06 -2.47
C GLU A 214 -24.38 -3.79 -3.14
N TRP A 215 -25.63 -3.85 -3.63
CA TRP A 215 -26.23 -2.80 -4.46
C TRP A 215 -26.20 -1.40 -3.84
N VAL A 216 -26.53 -1.31 -2.54
CA VAL A 216 -26.60 -0.02 -1.83
C VAL A 216 -25.21 0.62 -1.72
N ALA A 217 -24.19 -0.18 -1.40
CA ALA A 217 -22.81 0.29 -1.33
C ALA A 217 -22.32 0.75 -2.70
N ALA A 218 -22.61 -0.03 -3.76
CA ALA A 218 -22.25 0.33 -5.13
C ALA A 218 -22.86 1.67 -5.59
N TYR A 219 -24.13 1.94 -5.27
CA TYR A 219 -24.76 3.24 -5.57
C TYR A 219 -24.14 4.40 -4.79
N GLN A 220 -23.81 4.19 -3.51
CA GLN A 220 -23.14 5.21 -2.69
C GLN A 220 -21.74 5.53 -3.22
N ASP A 221 -20.99 4.51 -3.62
CA ASP A 221 -19.65 4.66 -4.18
C ASP A 221 -19.67 5.30 -5.58
N ALA A 222 -20.64 4.95 -6.43
CA ALA A 222 -20.88 5.66 -7.69
C ALA A 222 -21.16 7.16 -7.48
N ALA A 223 -22.03 7.50 -6.52
CA ALA A 223 -22.33 8.89 -6.18
C ALA A 223 -21.10 9.63 -5.61
N ARG A 224 -20.27 8.95 -4.81
CA ARG A 224 -19.01 9.48 -4.31
C ARG A 224 -18.04 9.76 -5.46
N LEU A 225 -17.88 8.81 -6.39
CA LEU A 225 -16.97 8.94 -7.54
C LEU A 225 -17.37 10.11 -8.44
N ARG A 226 -18.67 10.29 -8.70
CA ARG A 226 -19.18 11.41 -9.48
C ARG A 226 -18.89 12.78 -8.85
N ARG A 227 -18.84 12.85 -7.51
CA ARG A 227 -18.46 14.08 -6.79
C ARG A 227 -16.95 14.33 -6.82
N LEU A 228 -16.15 13.27 -6.73
CA LEU A 228 -14.68 13.36 -6.77
C LEU A 228 -14.15 13.65 -8.18
N PHE A 229 -14.82 13.16 -9.21
CA PHE A 229 -14.39 13.26 -10.62
C PHE A 229 -15.55 13.68 -11.54
N PRO A 230 -16.03 14.93 -11.44
CA PRO A 230 -17.20 15.41 -12.19
C PRO A 230 -17.01 15.39 -13.72
N ASP A 231 -15.78 15.61 -14.21
CA ASP A 231 -15.49 15.77 -15.65
C ASP A 231 -15.08 14.46 -16.36
N SER A 232 -15.15 13.31 -15.68
CA SER A 232 -14.71 12.05 -16.30
C SER A 232 -15.79 11.41 -17.18
N PRO A 233 -15.54 11.20 -18.49
CA PRO A 233 -16.49 10.53 -19.38
C PRO A 233 -16.77 9.08 -18.97
N ARG A 234 -15.83 8.40 -18.31
CA ARG A 234 -15.97 6.99 -17.89
C ARG A 234 -16.99 6.79 -16.78
N LEU A 235 -17.27 7.83 -16.00
CA LEU A 235 -18.26 7.80 -14.92
C LEU A 235 -19.67 8.15 -15.42
N HIS A 236 -19.80 8.62 -16.66
CA HIS A 236 -21.10 8.86 -17.27
C HIS A 236 -21.80 7.52 -17.49
N GLY A 237 -22.99 7.38 -16.91
CA GLY A 237 -23.77 6.14 -17.04
C GLY A 237 -23.37 5.03 -16.07
N ILE A 238 -22.49 5.27 -15.09
CA ILE A 238 -22.16 4.23 -14.10
C ILE A 238 -23.39 3.81 -13.29
N GLU A 239 -24.28 4.75 -12.96
CA GLU A 239 -25.54 4.46 -12.28
C GLU A 239 -26.49 3.61 -13.15
N GLN A 240 -26.50 3.86 -14.46
CA GLN A 240 -27.26 3.06 -15.43
C GLN A 240 -26.66 1.65 -15.51
N HIS A 241 -25.34 1.52 -15.57
CA HIS A 241 -24.67 0.22 -15.58
C HIS A 241 -24.99 -0.60 -14.33
N ILE A 242 -25.02 0.01 -13.14
CA ILE A 242 -25.44 -0.66 -11.89
C ILE A 242 -26.90 -1.13 -12.01
N ALA A 243 -27.80 -0.30 -12.56
CA ALA A 243 -29.19 -0.67 -12.77
C ALA A 243 -29.33 -1.83 -13.78
N ASP A 244 -28.54 -1.83 -14.85
CA ASP A 244 -28.53 -2.86 -15.88
C ASP A 244 -28.02 -4.18 -15.30
N VAL A 245 -26.90 -4.17 -14.56
CA VAL A 245 -26.33 -5.36 -13.89
C VAL A 245 -27.32 -5.93 -12.87
N ARG A 246 -27.97 -5.08 -12.08
CA ARG A 246 -29.01 -5.51 -11.14
C ARG A 246 -30.20 -6.15 -11.85
N THR A 247 -30.63 -5.57 -12.97
CA THR A 247 -31.73 -6.11 -13.79
C THR A 247 -31.34 -7.46 -14.40
N GLN A 248 -30.10 -7.59 -14.86
CA GLN A 248 -29.56 -8.85 -15.39
C GLN A 248 -29.47 -9.92 -14.30
N TYR A 249 -28.97 -9.59 -13.11
CA TYR A 249 -28.92 -10.51 -11.97
C TYR A 249 -30.31 -11.04 -11.61
N ARG A 250 -31.32 -10.16 -11.60
CA ARG A 250 -32.72 -10.56 -11.40
C ARG A 250 -33.17 -11.54 -12.49
N HIS A 251 -32.92 -11.26 -13.77
CA HIS A 251 -33.28 -12.17 -14.86
C HIS A 251 -32.55 -13.52 -14.77
N ASP A 252 -31.30 -13.53 -14.33
CA ASP A 252 -30.55 -14.77 -14.10
C ASP A 252 -31.16 -15.58 -12.96
N LEU A 253 -31.62 -14.93 -11.87
CA LEU A 253 -32.37 -15.59 -10.80
C LEU A 253 -33.71 -16.14 -11.28
N GLU A 254 -34.45 -15.38 -12.09
CA GLU A 254 -35.72 -15.84 -12.70
C GLU A 254 -35.49 -17.09 -13.55
N ALA A 255 -34.47 -17.09 -14.40
CA ALA A 255 -34.13 -18.22 -15.26
C ALA A 255 -33.73 -19.45 -14.43
N LYS A 256 -32.91 -19.27 -13.39
CA LYS A 256 -32.52 -20.36 -12.47
C LYS A 256 -33.73 -20.93 -11.73
N PHE A 257 -34.64 -20.07 -11.27
CA PHE A 257 -35.86 -20.50 -10.58
C PHE A 257 -36.76 -21.34 -11.50
N LEU A 258 -37.04 -20.87 -12.71
CA LEU A 258 -37.86 -21.60 -13.67
C LEU A 258 -37.22 -22.95 -14.03
N HIS A 259 -35.91 -22.97 -14.26
CA HIS A 259 -35.18 -24.21 -14.55
C HIS A 259 -35.20 -25.20 -13.38
N ALA A 260 -35.05 -24.72 -12.14
CA ALA A 260 -35.16 -25.56 -10.95
C ALA A 260 -36.58 -26.11 -10.76
N ALA A 261 -37.60 -25.32 -11.09
CA ALA A 261 -39.00 -25.74 -11.04
C ALA A 261 -39.31 -26.82 -12.09
N GLU A 262 -38.78 -26.69 -13.32
CA GLU A 262 -38.91 -27.69 -14.39
C GLU A 262 -38.24 -29.02 -14.05
N LEU A 263 -37.06 -28.97 -13.40
CA LEU A 263 -36.32 -30.16 -12.97
C LEU A 263 -36.87 -30.80 -11.67
N GLU A 264 -37.99 -30.29 -11.15
CA GLU A 264 -38.60 -30.71 -9.90
C GLU A 264 -37.63 -30.66 -8.69
N LYS A 265 -36.63 -29.78 -8.74
CA LYS A 265 -35.70 -29.55 -7.63
C LYS A 265 -36.32 -28.60 -6.62
N VAL A 266 -37.27 -29.12 -5.87
CA VAL A 266 -38.18 -28.35 -5.02
C VAL A 266 -37.46 -27.50 -3.96
N GLU A 267 -36.38 -28.01 -3.35
CA GLU A 267 -35.60 -27.27 -2.35
C GLU A 267 -34.83 -26.10 -2.95
N GLU A 268 -34.09 -26.34 -4.04
CA GLU A 268 -33.34 -25.31 -4.77
C GLU A 268 -34.29 -24.22 -5.27
N ALA A 269 -35.45 -24.61 -5.82
CA ALA A 269 -36.47 -23.69 -6.31
C ALA A 269 -37.05 -22.82 -5.18
N MET A 270 -37.27 -23.36 -3.98
CA MET A 270 -37.76 -22.58 -2.83
C MET A 270 -36.74 -21.58 -2.31
N LEU A 271 -35.44 -21.93 -2.30
CA LEU A 271 -34.39 -21.00 -1.92
C LEU A 271 -34.28 -19.84 -2.93
N LEU A 272 -34.27 -20.17 -4.22
CA LEU A 272 -34.24 -19.17 -5.29
C LEU A 272 -35.47 -18.26 -5.28
N LEU A 273 -36.67 -18.81 -4.98
CA LEU A 273 -37.90 -18.03 -4.86
C LEU A 273 -37.82 -17.01 -3.71
N ARG A 274 -37.25 -17.39 -2.57
CA ARG A 274 -37.03 -16.46 -1.44
C ARG A 274 -36.10 -15.32 -1.80
N GLU A 275 -35.01 -15.62 -2.50
CA GLU A 275 -34.09 -14.58 -2.96
C GLU A 275 -34.76 -13.66 -3.99
N LEU A 276 -35.51 -14.24 -4.93
CA LEU A 276 -36.20 -13.52 -5.99
C LEU A 276 -37.31 -12.59 -5.46
N ASP A 277 -38.04 -12.98 -4.42
CA ASP A 277 -39.09 -12.15 -3.79
C ASP A 277 -38.56 -10.80 -3.31
N GLY A 278 -37.29 -10.73 -2.88
CA GLY A 278 -36.64 -9.47 -2.50
C GLY A 278 -36.38 -8.50 -3.66
N TYR A 279 -36.43 -8.97 -4.91
CA TYR A 279 -36.13 -8.20 -6.11
C TYR A 279 -37.33 -7.96 -7.03
N LEU A 280 -38.45 -8.66 -6.80
CA LEU A 280 -39.65 -8.58 -7.62
C LEU A 280 -40.50 -7.36 -7.27
N THR A 281 -41.06 -6.73 -8.31
CA THR A 281 -42.15 -5.77 -8.11
C THR A 281 -43.50 -6.49 -7.96
N PRO A 282 -44.53 -5.85 -7.35
CA PRO A 282 -45.84 -6.47 -7.16
C PRO A 282 -46.52 -6.96 -8.46
N ASP A 283 -46.22 -6.34 -9.60
CA ASP A 283 -46.80 -6.72 -10.89
C ASP A 283 -46.06 -7.90 -11.54
N GLU A 284 -44.73 -7.97 -11.37
CA GLU A 284 -43.92 -9.11 -11.84
C GLU A 284 -44.21 -10.36 -11.00
N ALA A 285 -44.34 -10.20 -9.68
CA ALA A 285 -44.69 -11.30 -8.77
C ALA A 285 -46.01 -12.00 -9.16
N ARG A 286 -46.98 -11.27 -9.73
CA ARG A 286 -48.24 -11.87 -10.22
C ARG A 286 -48.03 -12.88 -11.33
N ARG A 287 -47.03 -12.67 -12.21
CA ARG A 287 -46.76 -13.56 -13.34
C ARG A 287 -46.21 -14.91 -12.87
N PHE A 288 -45.44 -14.90 -11.79
CA PHE A 288 -44.84 -16.11 -11.21
C PHE A 288 -45.72 -16.77 -10.15
N ARG A 289 -46.89 -16.19 -9.84
CA ARG A 289 -47.75 -16.64 -8.73
C ARG A 289 -48.13 -18.11 -8.86
N ASP A 290 -48.50 -18.55 -10.07
CA ASP A 290 -48.98 -19.92 -10.29
C ASP A 290 -47.83 -20.93 -10.12
N THR A 291 -46.68 -20.68 -10.77
CA THR A 291 -45.46 -21.51 -10.64
C THR A 291 -44.94 -21.51 -9.20
N ALA A 292 -44.89 -20.35 -8.55
CA ALA A 292 -44.47 -20.24 -7.15
C ALA A 292 -45.42 -21.01 -6.22
N THR A 293 -46.74 -20.91 -6.44
CA THR A 293 -47.74 -21.65 -5.64
C THR A 293 -47.57 -23.16 -5.81
N GLU A 294 -47.28 -23.62 -7.02
CA GLU A 294 -46.98 -25.03 -7.29
C GLU A 294 -45.72 -25.49 -6.54
N VAL A 295 -44.61 -24.75 -6.65
CA VAL A 295 -43.35 -25.08 -5.96
C VAL A 295 -43.54 -25.07 -4.44
N ILE A 296 -44.23 -24.08 -3.88
CA ILE A 296 -44.54 -24.00 -2.45
C ILE A 296 -45.38 -25.20 -2.00
N THR A 297 -46.37 -25.60 -2.81
CA THR A 297 -47.23 -26.76 -2.52
C THR A 297 -46.41 -28.05 -2.54
N LYS A 298 -45.61 -28.26 -3.60
CA LYS A 298 -44.70 -29.42 -3.70
C LYS A 298 -43.70 -29.45 -2.55
N TYR A 299 -43.15 -28.31 -2.14
CA TYR A 299 -42.19 -28.23 -1.04
C TYR A 299 -42.83 -28.60 0.29
N ARG A 300 -43.99 -28.02 0.58
CA ARG A 300 -44.77 -28.34 1.78
C ARG A 300 -45.11 -29.83 1.83
N ASP A 301 -45.54 -30.41 0.72
CA ASP A 301 -45.90 -31.82 0.67
C ASP A 301 -44.65 -32.70 0.82
N SER A 302 -43.51 -32.30 0.24
CA SER A 302 -42.23 -33.00 0.42
C SER A 302 -41.77 -33.02 1.88
N LEU A 303 -41.89 -31.89 2.60
CA LEU A 303 -41.59 -31.80 4.03
C LEU A 303 -42.54 -32.69 4.85
N ARG A 304 -43.83 -32.70 4.52
CA ARG A 304 -44.82 -33.57 5.17
C ARG A 304 -44.46 -35.05 5.04
N VAL A 305 -44.10 -35.48 3.84
CA VAL A 305 -43.73 -36.87 3.58
C VAL A 305 -42.46 -37.24 4.35
N ARG A 306 -41.44 -36.37 4.36
CA ARG A 306 -40.20 -36.59 5.14
C ARG A 306 -40.45 -36.67 6.64
N PHE A 307 -41.25 -35.76 7.18
CA PHE A 307 -41.65 -35.81 8.59
C PHE A 307 -42.35 -37.12 8.93
N ASN A 308 -43.36 -37.52 8.15
CA ASN A 308 -44.10 -38.76 8.37
C ASN A 308 -43.21 -40.01 8.24
N MET A 309 -42.27 -40.03 7.29
CA MET A 309 -41.30 -41.13 7.16
C MET A 309 -40.36 -41.18 8.37
N ALA A 310 -39.81 -40.05 8.82
CA ALA A 310 -38.94 -40.00 10.00
C ALA A 310 -39.67 -40.46 11.27
N VAL A 311 -40.95 -40.09 11.45
CA VAL A 311 -41.80 -40.56 12.54
C VAL A 311 -42.07 -42.07 12.45
N GLY A 312 -42.35 -42.57 11.24
CA GLY A 312 -42.58 -44.00 10.99
C GLY A 312 -41.35 -44.87 11.22
N ASP A 313 -40.16 -44.35 10.87
CA ASP A 313 -38.87 -45.03 11.02
C ASP A 313 -38.26 -44.87 12.43
N HIS A 314 -38.96 -44.23 13.37
CA HIS A 314 -38.46 -43.89 14.71
C HIS A 314 -37.19 -43.02 14.72
N ARG A 315 -36.94 -42.25 13.65
CA ARG A 315 -35.84 -41.29 13.56
C ARG A 315 -36.26 -39.96 14.18
N TRP A 316 -36.35 -39.96 15.51
CA TRP A 316 -36.94 -38.86 16.28
C TRP A 316 -36.19 -37.53 16.12
N GLN A 317 -34.86 -37.54 16.04
CA GLN A 317 -34.05 -36.33 15.85
C GLN A 317 -34.39 -35.62 14.53
N GLU A 318 -34.39 -36.37 13.42
CA GLU A 318 -34.73 -35.86 12.08
C GLU A 318 -36.19 -35.39 12.02
N ALA A 319 -37.10 -36.10 12.71
CA ALA A 319 -38.50 -35.69 12.80
C ALA A 319 -38.67 -34.35 13.51
N ILE A 320 -37.88 -34.09 14.56
CA ILE A 320 -37.87 -32.79 15.24
C ILE A 320 -37.36 -31.68 14.31
N GLU A 321 -36.25 -31.91 13.61
CA GLU A 321 -35.69 -30.94 12.67
C GLU A 321 -36.69 -30.57 11.55
N PHE A 322 -37.28 -31.56 10.88
CA PHE A 322 -38.29 -31.29 9.85
C PHE A 322 -39.55 -30.63 10.41
N GLY A 323 -39.96 -31.02 11.61
CA GLY A 323 -41.13 -30.43 12.27
C GLY A 323 -40.92 -28.95 12.62
N GLU A 324 -39.74 -28.59 13.13
CA GLU A 324 -39.37 -27.19 13.40
C GLU A 324 -39.31 -26.36 12.11
N VAL A 325 -38.75 -26.93 11.03
CA VAL A 325 -38.74 -26.29 9.71
C VAL A 325 -40.16 -26.03 9.21
N ILE A 326 -41.08 -26.99 9.34
CA ILE A 326 -42.49 -26.81 8.94
C ILE A 326 -43.15 -25.69 9.76
N MET A 327 -42.95 -25.67 11.08
CA MET A 327 -43.51 -24.63 11.95
C MET A 327 -42.99 -23.24 11.63
N HIS A 328 -41.69 -23.12 11.33
CA HIS A 328 -41.08 -21.82 11.02
C HIS A 328 -41.49 -21.32 9.63
N GLN A 329 -41.51 -22.20 8.64
CA GLN A 329 -41.79 -21.81 7.25
C GLN A 329 -43.29 -21.70 6.94
N PHE A 330 -44.15 -22.42 7.66
CA PHE A 330 -45.60 -22.50 7.42
C PHE A 330 -46.45 -22.37 8.70
N PRO A 331 -46.31 -21.29 9.49
CA PRO A 331 -46.86 -21.19 10.84
C PRO A 331 -48.40 -21.22 10.91
N ASN A 332 -49.10 -20.78 9.87
CA ASN A 332 -50.57 -20.67 9.84
C ASN A 332 -51.25 -21.80 9.07
N THR A 333 -50.63 -22.97 9.00
CA THR A 333 -51.18 -24.13 8.28
C THR A 333 -51.68 -25.18 9.25
N LYS A 334 -52.78 -25.87 8.89
CA LYS A 334 -53.27 -27.03 9.66
C LYS A 334 -52.19 -28.10 9.88
N MET A 335 -51.27 -28.24 8.90
CA MET A 335 -50.12 -29.12 9.00
C MET A 335 -49.20 -28.73 10.16
N ALA A 336 -48.93 -27.44 10.38
CA ALA A 336 -48.09 -27.00 11.49
C ALA A 336 -48.74 -27.27 12.85
N GLU A 337 -50.07 -27.16 12.95
CA GLU A 337 -50.82 -27.53 14.17
C GLU A 337 -50.73 -29.04 14.45
N GLU A 338 -50.91 -29.88 13.42
CA GLU A 338 -50.75 -31.35 13.50
C GLU A 338 -49.33 -31.73 13.94
N VAL A 339 -48.32 -31.14 13.29
CA VAL A 339 -46.90 -31.37 13.58
C VAL A 339 -46.55 -30.92 14.99
N TYR A 340 -47.06 -29.78 15.47
CA TYR A 340 -46.82 -29.30 16.83
C TYR A 340 -47.27 -30.30 17.89
N SER A 341 -48.50 -30.83 17.75
CA SER A 341 -49.05 -31.86 18.64
C SER A 341 -48.19 -33.14 18.63
N MET A 342 -47.72 -33.56 17.44
CA MET A 342 -46.86 -34.73 17.31
C MET A 342 -45.46 -34.51 17.89
N LEU A 343 -44.88 -33.31 17.72
CA LEU A 343 -43.55 -32.96 18.23
C LEU A 343 -43.50 -32.98 19.76
N GLU A 344 -44.55 -32.54 20.44
CA GLU A 344 -44.63 -32.61 21.91
C GLU A 344 -44.52 -34.07 22.38
N THR A 345 -45.19 -34.99 21.69
CA THR A 345 -45.13 -36.43 21.99
C THR A 345 -43.75 -37.02 21.66
N ILE A 346 -43.15 -36.63 20.54
CA ILE A 346 -41.84 -37.13 20.10
C ILE A 346 -40.72 -36.66 21.03
N ARG A 347 -40.75 -35.40 21.48
CA ARG A 347 -39.76 -34.86 22.42
C ARG A 347 -39.75 -35.61 23.75
N ILE A 348 -40.91 -36.01 24.26
CA ILE A 348 -40.98 -36.83 25.48
C ILE A 348 -40.30 -38.19 25.25
N ARG A 349 -40.54 -38.82 24.10
CA ARG A 349 -39.92 -40.12 23.75
C ARG A 349 -38.41 -40.06 23.57
N VAL A 350 -37.88 -39.00 22.99
CA VAL A 350 -36.42 -38.80 22.88
C VAL A 350 -35.77 -38.76 24.26
N VAL A 351 -36.40 -38.07 25.22
CA VAL A 351 -35.89 -38.00 26.61
C VAL A 351 -35.98 -39.37 27.30
N GLU A 352 -37.01 -40.18 27.03
CA GLU A 352 -37.13 -41.54 27.54
C GLU A 352 -36.09 -42.51 26.95
N ASP A 353 -35.79 -42.40 25.65
CA ASP A 353 -34.75 -43.19 24.96
C ASP A 353 -33.32 -42.78 25.39
N GLU A 354 -33.08 -41.51 25.72
CA GLU A 354 -31.77 -41.04 26.21
C GLU A 354 -31.51 -41.39 27.69
N THR A 355 -32.56 -41.72 28.44
CA THR A 355 -32.48 -42.05 29.89
C THR A 355 -32.51 -43.55 30.18
N SER A 356 -32.71 -44.38 29.15
CA SER A 356 -32.68 -45.85 29.18
C SER A 356 -31.35 -46.40 28.68
#